data_AF-A0A223I2C0-F1
#
_entry.id   AF-A0A223I2C0-F1
#
_cell.length_a   1.000
_cell.length_b   1.000
_cell.length_c   1.000
_cell.angle_alpha   90.00
_cell.angle_beta   90.00
_cell.angle_gamma   90.00
#
_symmetry.space_group_name_H-M   'P 1'
#
loop_
_entity.id
_entity.type
_entity.pdbx_description
1 polymer ?
#
loop_
_entity_poly.entity_id
_entity_poly.type
_entity_poly.pdbx_seq_one_letter_code
_entity_poly.pdbx_strand_id
1 'polypeptide(L)' 'MYEKLKEKGTVRFELQKTFWGAYHAIVIDQYGISWSLNYPEN' A
#
# COMPACT_ATOMS: atom_id res chain seq x y z
N MET A 1 2.06 2.90 -8.06
CA MET A 1 2.53 3.42 -6.76
C MET A 1 2.99 2.28 -5.87
N TYR A 2 2.10 1.34 -5.52
CA TYR A 2 2.40 0.17 -4.68
C TYR A 2 3.69 -0.59 -5.06
N GLU A 3 3.80 -1.03 -6.33
CA GLU A 3 5.00 -1.77 -6.81
C GLU A 3 6.31 -0.99 -6.62
N LYS A 4 6.29 0.34 -6.75
CA LYS A 4 7.48 1.17 -6.54
C LYS A 4 7.83 1.32 -5.07
N LEU A 5 6.83 1.47 -4.20
CA LEU A 5 7.06 1.61 -2.76
C LEU A 5 7.54 0.30 -2.13
N LYS A 6 7.09 -0.85 -2.65
CA LYS A 6 7.51 -2.16 -2.13
C LYS A 6 8.90 -2.57 -2.65
N GLU A 7 9.40 -1.94 -3.72
CA GLU A 7 10.76 -2.16 -4.19
C GLU A 7 11.76 -1.72 -3.11
N LYS A 8 12.44 -2.70 -2.49
CA LYS A 8 13.33 -2.51 -1.32
C LYS A 8 12.63 -1.96 -0.06
N GLY A 9 11.30 -1.91 -0.06
CA GLY A 9 10.47 -1.59 1.08
C GLY A 9 9.99 -2.83 1.84
N THR A 10 9.25 -2.61 2.92
CA THR A 10 8.56 -3.65 3.69
C THR A 10 7.05 -3.48 3.53
N VAL A 11 6.38 -4.50 3.00
CA VAL A 11 4.91 -4.54 2.97
C VAL A 11 4.39 -4.89 4.37
N ARG A 12 3.60 -3.98 4.96
CA ARG A 12 2.91 -4.20 6.25
C ARG A 12 1.48 -4.69 6.06
N PHE A 13 0.86 -4.28 4.95
CA PHE A 13 -0.44 -4.76 4.51
C PHE A 13 -0.43 -4.83 2.98
N GLU A 14 -0.58 -6.04 2.44
CA GLU A 14 -0.56 -6.31 0.99
C GLU A 14 -1.69 -5.53 0.30
N LEU A 15 -1.42 -5.08 -0.93
CA LEU A 15 -2.45 -4.45 -1.74
C LEU A 15 -3.59 -5.43 -2.01
N GLN A 16 -4.76 -5.15 -1.44
CA GLN A 16 -5.94 -5.97 -1.60
C GLN A 16 -7.22 -5.14 -1.57
N LYS A 17 -8.30 -5.72 -2.10
CA LYS A 17 -9.64 -5.16 -1.99
C LYS A 17 -10.11 -5.28 -0.54
N THR A 18 -10.70 -4.21 -0.04
CA THR A 18 -11.18 -4.11 1.34
C THR A 18 -12.69 -4.03 1.39
N PHE A 19 -13.27 -4.33 2.55
CA PHE A 19 -14.73 -4.38 2.71
C PHE A 19 -15.41 -3.02 2.56
N TRP A 20 -14.65 -1.92 2.65
CA TRP A 20 -15.15 -0.55 2.48
C TRP A 20 -15.05 -0.05 1.03
N GLY A 21 -14.87 -0.94 0.06
CA GLY A 21 -14.93 -0.59 -1.36
C GLY A 21 -13.69 0.16 -1.84
N ALA A 22 -12.49 -0.22 -1.38
CA ALA A 22 -11.24 0.35 -1.84
C ALA A 22 -10.15 -0.71 -2.00
N TYR A 23 -9.19 -0.45 -2.88
CA TYR A 23 -7.90 -1.11 -2.86
C TYR A 23 -7.00 -0.41 -1.84
N HIS A 24 -6.53 -1.16 -0.84
CA HIS A 24 -5.74 -0.64 0.27
C HIS A 24 -4.42 -1.37 0.42
N ALA A 25 -3.35 -0.64 0.73
CA ALA A 25 -2.03 -1.18 1.08
C ALA A 25 -1.33 -0.32 2.12
N ILE A 26 -0.45 -0.93 2.92
CA ILE A 26 0.49 -0.21 3.80
C ILE A 26 1.90 -0.71 3.49
N VAL A 27 2.78 0.21 3.11
CA VAL A 27 4.17 -0.08 2.75
C VAL A 27 5.10 0.88 3.45
N ILE A 28 6.18 0.37 4.04
CA ILE A 28 7.31 1.17 4.50
C ILE A 28 8.34 1.17 3.38
N ASP A 29 8.69 2.33 2.83
CA ASP A 29 9.66 2.40 1.73
C ASP A 29 11.12 2.20 2.21
N GLN A 30 12.07 2.23 1.26
CA GLN A 30 13.50 2.04 1.54
C GLN A 30 14.12 3.11 2.44
N TYR A 31 13.45 4.25 2.66
CA TYR A 31 13.89 5.32 3.55
C TYR A 31 13.24 5.24 4.94
N GLY A 32 12.40 4.22 5.17
CA GLY A 32 11.68 4.04 6.43
C GLY A 32 10.38 4.85 6.53
N ILE A 33 9.90 5.46 5.44
CA ILE A 33 8.65 6.24 5.45
C ILE A 33 7.45 5.29 5.28
N SER A 34 6.45 5.43 6.15
CA SER A 34 5.21 4.66 6.07
C SER A 34 4.21 5.32 5.14
N TRP A 35 3.75 4.58 4.13
CA TRP A 35 2.76 4.99 3.15
C TRP A 35 1.48 4.17 3.29
N SER A 36 0.36 4.86 3.47
CA SER A 36 -0.99 4.29 3.43
C SER A 36 -1.63 4.60 2.09
N LEU A 37 -1.82 3.59 1.25
CA LEU A 37 -2.45 3.72 -0.07
C LEU A 37 -3.93 3.37 0.06
N ASN A 38 -4.82 4.24 -0.39
CA ASN A 38 -6.26 3.97 -0.41
C ASN A 38 -6.86 4.48 -1.71
N TYR A 39 -7.25 3.57 -2.60
CA TYR A 39 -7.85 3.88 -3.89
C TYR A 39 -9.29 3.36 -3.93
N PRO A 40 -10.31 4.24 -3.90
CA PRO A 40 -11.71 3.84 -3.98
C PRO A 40 -12.01 3.04 -5.26
N GLU A 41 -12.83 2.01 -5.13
CA GLU A 41 -13.43 1.32 -6.26
C GLU A 41 -14.62 2.17 -6.74
N ASN A 42 -14.52 2.73 -7.95
CA ASN A 42 -15.62 3.47 -8.58
C ASN A 42 -16.63 2.49 -9.20
#